data_AF-A0A0F8YHU9-F1
#
_entry.id   AF-A0A0F8YHU9-F1
#
_cell.length_a   1.000
_cell.length_b   1.000
_cell.length_c   1.000
_cell.angle_alpha   90.00
_cell.angle_beta   90.00
_cell.angle_gamma   90.00
#
_symmetry.space_group_name_H-M   'P 1'
#
loop_
_entity.id
_entity.type
_entity.pdbx_description
1 polymer ?
#
loop_
_entity_poly.entity_id
_entity_poly.type
_entity_poly.pdbx_seq_one_letter_code
_entity_poly.pdbx_strand_id
1 'polypeptide(L)'
;MLRRTKIVATLGPATDRDNNLEKIIRAGANVVRLNFSHGIAQDHKDRAQAVRDIAKKLGKHIAILADLQGPKIRVSTFKDGKVTLPVGAKFILDAKMEKGLGDINAVGIDYKELPQDVAPGDLLLLNDG
;
A
#
# COMPACT_ATOMS: atom_id res chain seq x y z
N MET A 1 -8.90 30.84 -16.64
CA MET A 1 -9.66 29.62 -17.01
C MET A 1 -9.69 28.69 -15.80
N LEU A 2 -10.84 28.11 -15.46
CA LEU A 2 -10.93 27.16 -14.34
C LEU A 2 -10.38 25.79 -14.77
N ARG A 3 -9.56 25.18 -13.92
CA ARG A 3 -9.04 23.83 -14.15
C ARG A 3 -10.19 22.81 -14.15
N ARG A 4 -10.28 21.99 -15.21
CA ARG A 4 -11.31 20.93 -15.36
C ARG A 4 -10.87 19.60 -14.75
N THR A 5 -9.64 19.17 -15.02
CA THR A 5 -9.06 17.93 -14.49
C THR A 5 -8.89 18.01 -12.97
N LYS A 6 -9.34 16.97 -12.26
CA LYS A 6 -9.30 16.90 -10.80
C LYS A 6 -8.02 16.23 -10.32
N ILE A 7 -7.57 16.60 -9.13
CA ILE A 7 -6.40 15.97 -8.46
C ILE A 7 -6.88 15.11 -7.30
N VAL A 8 -6.39 13.86 -7.28
CA VAL A 8 -6.49 12.94 -6.15
C VAL A 8 -5.14 12.92 -5.42
N ALA A 9 -5.14 13.14 -4.11
CA ALA A 9 -3.93 13.12 -3.29
C ALA A 9 -4.01 12.03 -2.21
N THR A 10 -3.07 11.08 -2.20
CA THR A 10 -3.00 10.04 -1.16
C THR A 10 -2.47 10.64 0.14
N LEU A 11 -3.15 10.37 1.26
CA LEU A 11 -2.72 10.82 2.58
C LEU A 11 -1.78 9.81 3.24
N GLY A 12 -0.89 10.30 4.08
CA GLY A 12 0.10 9.51 4.81
C GLY A 12 0.99 10.37 5.72
N PRO A 13 2.09 9.84 6.26
CA PRO A 13 2.95 10.56 7.20
C PRO A 13 3.44 11.93 6.70
N ALA A 14 3.66 12.07 5.39
CA ALA A 14 4.07 13.33 4.79
C ALA A 14 2.98 14.42 4.86
N THR A 15 1.70 14.04 4.84
CA THR A 15 0.56 14.97 4.94
C THR A 15 0.16 15.29 6.37
N ASP A 16 0.55 14.43 7.32
CA ASP A 16 0.22 14.59 8.75
C ASP A 16 1.07 15.66 9.44
N ARG A 17 2.29 15.92 8.94
CA ARG A 17 3.22 16.92 9.47
C ARG A 17 3.04 18.32 8.87
N ASP A 18 3.56 19.33 9.57
CA ASP A 18 3.79 20.71 9.08
C ASP A 18 2.58 21.40 8.44
N ASN A 19 1.37 21.04 8.88
CA ASN A 19 0.10 21.48 8.29
C ASN A 19 0.01 21.22 6.77
N ASN A 20 0.71 20.18 6.28
CA ASN A 20 0.78 19.87 4.85
C ASN A 20 -0.58 19.49 4.27
N LEU A 21 -1.46 18.87 5.06
CA LEU A 21 -2.84 18.61 4.65
C LEU A 21 -3.59 19.90 4.23
N GLU A 22 -3.49 20.98 5.01
CA GLU A 22 -4.10 22.26 4.62
C GLU A 22 -3.43 22.84 3.37
N LYS A 23 -2.10 22.74 3.28
CA LYS A 23 -1.34 23.23 2.11
C LYS A 23 -1.76 22.53 0.82
N ILE A 24 -1.91 21.20 0.81
CA ILE A 24 -2.32 20.47 -0.40
C ILE A 24 -3.77 20.80 -0.81
N ILE A 25 -4.67 21.00 0.15
CA ILE A 25 -6.06 21.40 -0.12
C ILE A 25 -6.09 22.83 -0.70
N ARG A 26 -5.27 23.73 -0.17
CA ARG A 26 -5.09 25.09 -0.73
C ARG A 26 -4.54 25.04 -2.15
N ALA A 27 -3.51 24.22 -2.38
CA ALA A 27 -2.86 24.03 -3.68
C ALA A 27 -3.78 23.44 -4.76
N GLY A 28 -4.86 22.75 -4.37
CA GLY A 28 -5.94 22.37 -5.29
C GLY A 28 -6.26 20.87 -5.36
N ALA A 29 -5.94 20.08 -4.32
CA ALA A 29 -6.52 18.74 -4.20
C ALA A 29 -8.06 18.82 -4.25
N ASN A 30 -8.70 17.89 -4.95
CA ASN A 30 -10.16 17.79 -5.04
C ASN A 30 -10.69 16.55 -4.34
N VAL A 31 -9.88 15.50 -4.32
CA VAL A 31 -10.15 14.24 -3.65
C VAL A 31 -8.93 13.89 -2.82
N VAL A 32 -9.15 13.41 -1.61
CA VAL A 32 -8.10 12.78 -0.81
C VAL A 32 -8.33 11.28 -0.79
N ARG A 33 -7.24 10.50 -0.92
CA ARG A 33 -7.27 9.05 -0.90
C ARG A 33 -6.73 8.55 0.43
N LEU A 34 -7.54 7.76 1.14
CA LEU A 34 -7.14 7.00 2.32
C LEU A 34 -6.81 5.58 1.87
N ASN A 35 -5.52 5.24 1.82
CA ASN A 35 -5.07 3.92 1.42
C ASN A 35 -5.04 2.97 2.62
N PHE A 36 -5.97 2.00 2.68
CA PHE A 36 -6.07 1.03 3.78
C PHE A 36 -5.02 -0.10 3.70
N SER A 37 -4.10 -0.04 2.73
CA SER A 37 -2.92 -0.91 2.72
C SER A 37 -1.95 -0.64 3.87
N HIS A 38 -2.05 0.54 4.50
CA HIS A 38 -1.15 1.03 5.56
C HIS A 38 -1.92 1.83 6.60
N GLY A 39 -1.39 1.91 7.81
CA GLY A 39 -2.00 2.63 8.93
C GLY A 39 -3.07 1.82 9.64
N ILE A 40 -3.62 2.39 10.71
CA ILE A 40 -4.72 1.79 11.47
C ILE A 40 -6.04 2.54 11.19
N ALA A 41 -7.16 1.91 11.55
CA ALA A 41 -8.48 2.50 11.36
C ALA A 41 -8.61 3.89 12.02
N GLN A 42 -7.94 4.10 13.17
CA GLN A 42 -7.96 5.38 13.87
C GLN A 42 -7.26 6.48 13.05
N ASP A 43 -6.08 6.22 12.48
CA ASP A 43 -5.37 7.18 11.62
C ASP A 43 -6.25 7.67 10.45
N HIS A 44 -7.00 6.75 9.84
CA HIS A 44 -7.90 7.09 8.74
C HIS A 44 -9.10 7.93 9.19
N LYS A 45 -9.66 7.65 10.37
CA LYS A 45 -10.73 8.46 10.97
C LYS A 45 -10.24 9.87 11.28
N ASP A 46 -9.06 9.99 11.89
CA ASP A 46 -8.48 11.28 12.27
C ASP A 46 -8.17 12.13 11.04
N ARG A 47 -7.57 11.51 10.01
CA ARG A 47 -7.33 12.17 8.72
C ARG A 47 -8.64 12.59 8.04
N ALA A 48 -9.67 11.74 8.04
CA ALA A 48 -10.96 12.06 7.45
C ALA A 48 -11.64 13.25 8.15
N GLN A 49 -11.53 13.31 9.47
CA GLN A 49 -12.06 14.42 10.27
C GLN A 49 -11.29 15.72 9.97
N ALA A 50 -9.95 15.68 10.00
CA ALA A 50 -9.12 16.83 9.68
C ALA A 50 -9.40 17.39 8.27
N VAL A 51 -9.60 16.51 7.28
CA VAL A 51 -9.99 16.92 5.91
C VAL A 51 -11.31 17.67 5.91
N ARG A 52 -12.33 17.19 6.63
CA ARG A 52 -13.65 17.85 6.71
C ARG A 52 -13.56 19.21 7.38
N ASP A 53 -12.79 19.31 8.47
CA ASP A 53 -12.63 20.55 9.22
C ASP A 53 -11.88 21.61 8.39
N ILE A 54 -10.80 21.21 7.71
CA ILE A 54 -10.06 22.09 6.81
C ILE A 54 -10.91 22.49 5.60
N ALA A 55 -11.65 21.54 5.01
CA ALA A 55 -12.54 21.83 3.88
C ALA A 55 -13.60 22.87 4.27
N LYS A 56 -14.21 22.75 5.46
CA LYS A 56 -15.15 23.71 6.03
C LYS A 56 -14.49 25.07 6.28
N LYS A 57 -13.31 25.11 6.92
CA LYS A 57 -12.52 26.32 7.17
C LYS A 57 -12.21 27.08 5.87
N LEU A 58 -11.93 26.36 4.78
CA LEU A 58 -11.53 26.95 3.50
C LEU A 58 -12.69 27.18 2.52
N GLY A 59 -13.92 26.78 2.88
CA GLY A 59 -15.07 26.85 1.96
C GLY A 59 -14.88 26.00 0.70
N LYS A 60 -14.20 24.86 0.80
CA LYS A 60 -13.94 23.95 -0.33
C LYS A 60 -14.72 22.64 -0.16
N HIS A 61 -15.15 22.05 -1.28
CA HIS A 61 -15.67 20.69 -1.30
C HIS A 61 -14.55 19.71 -1.67
N ILE A 62 -14.24 18.79 -0.76
CA ILE A 62 -13.20 17.77 -0.92
C ILE A 62 -13.84 16.40 -0.75
N ALA A 63 -13.71 15.53 -1.75
CA ALA A 63 -14.17 14.15 -1.64
C ALA A 63 -13.15 13.29 -0.89
N ILE A 64 -13.62 12.28 -0.17
CA ILE A 64 -12.76 11.30 0.50
C ILE A 64 -12.97 9.96 -0.21
N LEU A 65 -11.90 9.42 -0.79
CA LEU A 65 -11.86 8.10 -1.42
C LEU A 65 -11.22 7.13 -0.44
N ALA A 66 -11.98 6.10 -0.04
CA ALA A 66 -11.47 4.97 0.71
C ALA A 66 -10.97 3.90 -0.26
N ASP A 67 -9.69 3.57 -0.20
CA ASP A 67 -9.08 2.58 -1.08
C ASP A 67 -8.81 1.30 -0.29
N LEU A 68 -9.48 0.23 -0.73
CA LEU A 68 -9.39 -1.08 -0.11
C LEU A 68 -8.07 -1.75 -0.48
N GLN A 69 -7.51 -2.49 0.47
CA GLN A 69 -6.24 -3.16 0.30
C GLN A 69 -6.24 -4.21 -0.84
N GLY A 70 -7.39 -4.83 -1.10
CA GLY A 70 -7.48 -5.98 -2.00
C GLY A 70 -6.81 -7.24 -1.43
N PRO A 71 -6.85 -8.36 -2.17
CA PRO A 71 -6.12 -9.57 -1.82
C PRO A 71 -4.60 -9.29 -1.92
N LYS A 72 -3.87 -9.55 -0.84
CA LYS A 72 -2.41 -9.41 -0.82
C LYS A 72 -1.76 -10.77 -0.95
N ILE A 73 -1.19 -11.05 -2.11
CA ILE A 73 -0.28 -12.17 -2.32
C ILE A 73 1.10 -11.68 -1.91
N ARG A 74 1.63 -12.20 -0.82
CA ARG A 74 2.95 -11.83 -0.27
C ARG A 74 3.76 -13.06 0.03
N VAL A 75 5.08 -12.92 -0.14
CA VAL A 75 6.02 -13.82 0.53
C VAL A 75 5.98 -13.56 2.04
N SER A 76 6.23 -14.62 2.79
CA SER A 76 6.34 -14.59 4.24
C SER A 76 7.67 -13.95 4.66
N THR A 77 8.02 -14.10 5.94
CA THR A 77 9.23 -13.51 6.50
C THR A 77 10.42 -14.47 6.49
N PHE A 78 11.62 -13.90 6.37
CA PHE A 78 12.90 -14.59 6.45
C PHE A 78 13.44 -14.60 7.89
N LYS A 79 14.26 -15.62 8.22
CA LYS A 79 14.96 -15.72 9.51
C LYS A 79 15.80 -14.47 9.80
N ASP A 80 16.60 -14.07 8.81
CA ASP A 80 17.53 -12.95 8.90
C ASP A 80 16.98 -11.66 8.26
N GLY A 81 15.65 -11.56 8.16
CA GLY A 81 14.92 -10.39 7.64
C GLY A 81 14.90 -10.27 6.11
N LYS A 82 16.02 -10.50 5.42
CA LYS A 82 16.09 -10.50 3.95
C LYS A 82 17.13 -11.48 3.42
N VAL A 83 16.97 -11.85 2.16
CA VAL A 83 17.97 -12.62 1.40
C VAL A 83 18.30 -11.93 0.09
N THR A 84 19.47 -12.20 -0.46
CA THR A 84 19.91 -11.68 -1.77
C THR A 84 20.11 -12.85 -2.71
N LEU A 85 19.30 -12.93 -3.76
CA LEU A 85 19.38 -14.01 -4.74
C LEU A 85 20.26 -13.60 -5.92
N PRO A 86 21.29 -14.39 -6.28
CA PRO A 86 22.01 -14.19 -7.53
C PRO A 86 21.14 -14.59 -8.73
N VAL A 87 21.45 -14.03 -9.90
CA VAL A 87 20.78 -14.40 -11.16
C VAL A 87 20.96 -15.89 -11.41
N GLY A 88 19.85 -16.57 -11.74
CA GLY A 88 19.82 -18.01 -11.97
C GLY A 88 19.76 -18.88 -10.72
N ALA A 89 19.71 -18.29 -9.52
CA ALA A 89 19.46 -19.04 -8.30
C ALA A 89 18.11 -19.76 -8.36
N LYS A 90 18.09 -21.03 -7.93
CA LYS A 90 16.84 -21.74 -7.66
C LYS A 90 16.28 -21.23 -6.35
N PHE A 91 14.98 -20.96 -6.33
CA PHE A 91 14.28 -20.45 -5.16
C PHE A 91 12.88 -21.03 -5.08
N ILE A 92 12.44 -21.40 -3.88
CA ILE A 92 11.16 -22.10 -3.65
C ILE A 92 10.19 -21.19 -2.89
N LEU A 93 8.97 -21.07 -3.40
CA LEU A 93 7.84 -20.49 -2.68
C LEU A 93 7.01 -21.63 -2.07
N ASP A 94 7.05 -21.79 -0.76
CA ASP A 94 6.42 -22.92 -0.07
C ASP A 94 5.14 -22.50 0.65
N ALA A 95 3.99 -23.02 0.20
CA ALA A 95 2.71 -22.77 0.85
C ALA A 95 2.64 -23.35 2.28
N LYS A 96 3.43 -24.37 2.63
CA LYS A 96 3.39 -25.02 3.94
C LYS A 96 4.41 -24.48 4.94
N MET A 97 5.37 -23.66 4.49
CA MET A 97 6.39 -23.09 5.36
C MET A 97 5.79 -22.11 6.36
N GLU A 98 6.21 -22.24 7.63
CA GLU A 98 5.83 -21.34 8.71
C GLU A 98 6.52 -19.97 8.58
N LYS A 99 5.89 -18.95 9.20
CA LYS A 99 6.41 -17.58 9.17
C LYS A 99 7.79 -17.49 9.83
N GLY A 100 8.70 -16.77 9.21
CA GLY A 100 10.03 -16.50 9.76
C GLY A 100 11.03 -17.63 9.51
N LEU A 101 10.67 -18.68 8.78
CA LEU A 101 11.58 -19.76 8.44
C LEU A 101 12.28 -19.61 7.08
N GLY A 102 11.95 -18.56 6.33
CA GLY A 102 12.54 -18.32 5.01
C GLY A 102 14.05 -18.10 5.08
N ASP A 103 14.76 -18.60 4.07
CA ASP A 103 16.20 -18.46 3.87
C ASP A 103 16.56 -18.32 2.39
N ILE A 104 17.84 -18.49 2.04
CA ILE A 104 18.34 -18.31 0.67
C ILE A 104 17.76 -19.30 -0.35
N ASN A 105 17.18 -20.41 0.10
CA ASN A 105 16.65 -21.46 -0.77
C ASN A 105 15.14 -21.39 -0.91
N ALA A 106 14.43 -20.91 0.11
CA ALA A 106 12.98 -20.94 0.14
C ALA A 106 12.37 -19.87 1.05
N VAL A 107 11.12 -19.48 0.77
CA VAL A 107 10.30 -18.65 1.67
C VAL A 107 8.85 -19.10 1.62
N GLY A 108 8.14 -18.91 2.74
CA GLY A 108 6.71 -19.14 2.80
C GLY A 108 5.92 -18.15 1.93
N ILE A 109 4.67 -18.47 1.63
CA ILE A 109 3.71 -17.54 0.99
C ILE A 109 2.43 -17.43 1.81
N ASP A 110 1.85 -16.22 1.85
CA ASP A 110 0.59 -15.97 2.57
C ASP A 110 -0.63 -16.47 1.76
N TYR A 111 -0.53 -16.52 0.43
CA TYR A 111 -1.57 -17.07 -0.44
C TYR A 111 -1.31 -18.55 -0.73
N LYS A 112 -2.06 -19.43 -0.05
CA LYS A 112 -1.80 -20.88 -0.03
C LYS A 112 -2.21 -21.61 -1.30
N GLU A 113 -3.04 -21.00 -2.12
CA GLU A 113 -3.54 -21.56 -3.38
C GLU A 113 -2.61 -21.26 -4.57
N LEU A 114 -1.58 -20.41 -4.40
CA LEU A 114 -0.64 -20.08 -5.48
C LEU A 114 -0.10 -21.31 -6.24
N PRO A 115 0.25 -22.45 -5.60
CA PRO A 115 0.73 -23.63 -6.33
C PRO A 115 -0.30 -24.25 -7.30
N GLN A 116 -1.58 -23.91 -7.18
CA GLN A 116 -2.66 -24.35 -8.08
C GLN A 116 -2.88 -23.36 -9.24
N ASP A 117 -2.43 -22.12 -9.07
CA ASP A 117 -2.62 -21.03 -10.04
C ASP A 117 -1.44 -20.88 -11.01
N VAL A 118 -0.30 -21.53 -10.73
CA VAL A 118 0.93 -21.41 -11.53
C VAL A 118 1.26 -22.70 -12.26
N ALA A 119 1.84 -22.56 -13.45
CA ALA A 119 2.35 -23.64 -14.27
C ALA A 119 3.85 -23.46 -14.57
N PRO A 120 4.56 -24.54 -14.97
CA PRO A 120 5.93 -24.42 -15.44
C PRO A 120 6.05 -23.42 -16.60
N GLY A 121 6.94 -22.44 -16.45
CA GLY A 121 7.16 -21.38 -17.43
C GLY A 121 6.58 -20.01 -17.03
N ASP A 122 5.71 -19.97 -16.01
CA ASP A 122 5.17 -18.71 -15.51
C ASP A 122 6.24 -17.84 -14.84
N LEU A 123 6.09 -16.52 -15.01
CA LEU A 123 6.95 -15.53 -14.38
C LEU A 123 6.26 -14.94 -13.16
N LEU A 124 6.89 -15.11 -11.99
CA LEU A 124 6.45 -14.51 -10.74
C LEU A 124 7.27 -13.24 -10.47
N LEU A 125 6.60 -12.10 -10.44
CA LEU A 125 7.18 -10.81 -10.11
C LEU A 125 7.04 -10.55 -8.60
N LEU A 126 8.14 -10.22 -7.94
CA LEU A 126 8.17 -9.92 -6.51
C LEU A 126 8.64 -8.48 -6.32
N ASN A 127 8.00 -7.74 -5.41
CA ASN A 127 8.40 -6.37 -5.06
C ASN A 127 8.39 -5.38 -6.25
N ASP A 128 7.23 -5.25 -6.89
CA ASP A 128 6.93 -4.33 -8.01
C ASP A 128 7.63 -4.64 -9.35
N GLY A 129 8.21 -5.84 -9.50
CA GLY A 129 8.78 -6.33 -10.76
C GLY A 129 10.26 -6.64 -10.66
#